data_AF-A0A081D2Z6-F1
#
_entry.id   AF-A0A081D2Z6-F1
#
_cell.length_a   1.000
_cell.length_b   1.000
_cell.length_c   1.000
_cell.angle_alpha   90.00
_cell.angle_beta   90.00
_cell.angle_gamma   90.00
#
_symmetry.space_group_name_H-M   'P 1'
#
loop_
_entity.id
_entity.type
_entity.pdbx_description
1 polymer ?
#
loop_
_entity_poly.entity_id
_entity_poly.type
_entity_poly.pdbx_seq_one_letter_code
_entity_poly.pdbx_strand_id
1 'polypeptide(L)'
;MLNVSVRFTPSNVAALKSELRRAFPQIRSSHLDEAISASFGFKTYAAMRPILQNVSGYARLVVNTNHLLLLIRLEELGYRNIDPQQLRRVIWTLKFPEGWYDGEAEEAVQTRRRPTPANS
;
A
#
# COMPACT_ATOMS: atom_id res chain seq x y z
N MET A 1 12.95 -13.05 0.68
CA MET A 1 11.55 -12.73 1.03
C MET A 1 11.08 -11.60 0.13
N LEU A 2 9.96 -11.77 -0.58
CA LEU A 2 9.40 -10.72 -1.44
C LEU A 2 8.59 -9.76 -0.56
N ASN A 3 8.85 -8.46 -0.67
CA ASN A 3 7.98 -7.42 -0.11
C ASN A 3 6.77 -7.24 -1.02
N VAL A 4 5.62 -6.89 -0.46
CA VAL A 4 4.42 -6.63 -1.27
C VAL A 4 4.56 -5.26 -1.92
N SER A 5 4.49 -5.21 -3.24
CA SER A 5 4.44 -3.94 -3.99
C SER A 5 2.99 -3.49 -4.15
N VAL A 6 2.72 -2.22 -3.87
CA VAL A 6 1.37 -1.64 -3.96
C VAL A 6 1.41 -0.26 -4.61
N ARG A 7 0.36 0.09 -5.36
CA ARG A 7 0.16 1.45 -5.85
C ARG A 7 0.02 2.40 -4.65
N PHE A 8 0.82 3.45 -4.61
CA PHE A 8 0.86 4.38 -3.49
C PHE A 8 -0.28 5.38 -3.60
N THR A 9 -1.44 5.02 -3.06
CA THR A 9 -2.66 5.84 -3.12
C THR A 9 -3.36 5.90 -1.76
N PRO A 10 -4.15 6.96 -1.49
CA PRO A 10 -4.85 7.11 -0.22
C PRO A 10 -5.73 5.90 0.14
N SER A 11 -6.41 5.31 -0.84
CA SER A 11 -7.29 4.15 -0.66
C SER A 11 -6.51 2.89 -0.25
N ASN A 12 -5.37 2.62 -0.89
CA ASN A 12 -4.51 1.49 -0.55
C ASN A 12 -3.86 1.64 0.83
N VAL A 13 -3.40 2.85 1.17
CA VAL A 13 -2.86 3.13 2.51
C VAL A 13 -3.95 2.98 3.58
N ALA A 14 -5.17 3.46 3.32
CA ALA A 14 -6.31 3.28 4.22
C ALA A 14 -6.70 1.81 4.39
N ALA A 15 -6.70 1.02 3.30
CA ALA A 15 -6.97 -0.41 3.34
C ALA A 15 -5.94 -1.17 4.20
N LEU A 16 -4.65 -0.87 4.03
CA LEU A 16 -3.59 -1.43 4.85
C LEU A 16 -3.77 -1.10 6.33
N LYS A 17 -4.04 0.17 6.64
CA LYS A 17 -4.31 0.61 8.02
C LYS A 17 -5.51 -0.12 8.63
N SER A 18 -6.59 -0.29 7.86
CA SER A 18 -7.79 -0.97 8.31
C SER A 18 -7.51 -2.42 8.70
N GLU A 19 -6.80 -3.18 7.85
CA GLU A 19 -6.47 -4.58 8.15
C GLU A 19 -5.49 -4.71 9.32
N LEU A 20 -4.49 -3.83 9.42
CA LEU A 20 -3.59 -3.80 10.57
C LEU A 20 -4.34 -3.49 11.88
N ARG A 21 -5.30 -2.56 11.84
CA ARG A 21 -6.14 -2.23 13.00
C ARG A 21 -7.03 -3.39 13.40
N ARG A 22 -7.54 -4.17 12.45
CA ARG A 22 -8.32 -5.39 12.73
C ARG A 22 -7.45 -6.47 13.36
N ALA A 23 -6.25 -6.68 12.84
CA ALA A 23 -5.33 -7.71 13.32
C ALA A 23 -4.69 -7.36 14.68
N PHE A 24 -4.46 -6.07 14.94
CA PHE A 24 -3.76 -5.57 16.14
C PHE A 24 -4.54 -4.41 16.79
N PRO A 25 -5.71 -4.68 17.39
CA PRO A 25 -6.61 -3.66 17.93
C PRO A 25 -6.00 -2.83 19.08
N GLN A 26 -4.97 -3.35 19.75
CA GLN A 26 -4.23 -2.66 20.80
C GLN A 26 -3.36 -1.50 20.29
N ILE A 27 -3.07 -1.44 18.98
CA ILE A 27 -2.22 -0.41 18.40
C ILE A 27 -3.05 0.85 18.12
N ARG A 28 -2.54 2.01 18.57
CA ARG A 28 -3.21 3.29 18.33
C ARG A 28 -3.20 3.63 16.85
N SER A 29 -4.28 4.25 16.38
CA SER A 29 -4.46 4.63 14.96
C SER A 29 -3.30 5.50 14.44
N SER A 30 -2.84 6.46 15.23
CA SER A 30 -1.70 7.33 14.89
C SER A 30 -0.36 6.60 14.85
N HIS A 31 -0.18 5.56 15.67
CA HIS A 31 1.03 4.74 15.64
C HIS A 31 1.05 3.82 14.41
N LEU A 32 -0.11 3.35 13.96
CA LEU A 32 -0.21 2.65 12.67
C LEU A 32 0.16 3.57 11.51
N ASP A 33 -0.25 4.84 11.52
CA ASP A 33 0.14 5.80 10.48
C ASP A 33 1.68 5.95 10.40
N GLU A 34 2.33 6.10 11.55
CA GLU A 34 3.80 6.16 11.66
C GLU A 34 4.47 4.86 11.18
N ALA A 35 3.98 3.71 11.61
CA ALA A 35 4.55 2.42 11.25
C ALA A 35 4.38 2.08 9.75
N ILE A 36 3.21 2.39 9.18
CA ILE A 36 2.96 2.22 7.74
C ILE A 36 3.90 3.14 6.94
N SER A 37 4.09 4.38 7.39
CA SER A 37 5.00 5.33 6.73
C SER A 37 6.44 4.81 6.74
N ALA A 38 6.91 4.30 7.89
CA ALA A 38 8.22 3.67 8.01
C ALA A 38 8.36 2.42 7.11
N SER A 39 7.29 1.64 6.96
CA SER A 39 7.28 0.46 6.08
C SER A 39 7.52 0.80 4.61
N PHE A 40 7.20 2.02 4.19
CA PHE A 40 7.46 2.56 2.85
C PHE A 40 8.78 3.35 2.76
N GLY A 41 9.52 3.48 3.85
CA GLY A 41 10.79 4.21 3.92
C GLY A 41 10.67 5.69 4.31
N PHE A 42 9.49 6.18 4.69
CA PHE A 42 9.32 7.54 5.21
C PHE A 42 9.70 7.60 6.69
N LYS A 43 10.36 8.69 7.11
CA LYS A 43 10.73 8.90 8.51
C LYS A 43 9.52 9.09 9.43
N THR A 44 8.46 9.74 8.93
CA THR A 44 7.22 10.04 9.69
C THR A 44 6.02 10.04 8.76
N TYR A 45 4.81 9.95 9.33
CA TYR A 45 3.57 10.13 8.58
C TYR A 45 3.45 11.54 7.99
N ALA A 46 3.93 12.56 8.72
CA ALA A 46 3.95 13.93 8.23
C ALA A 46 4.78 14.10 6.95
N ALA A 47 5.90 13.37 6.80
CA ALA A 47 6.72 13.39 5.60
C ALA A 47 6.05 12.65 4.42
N MET A 48 5.31 11.58 4.71
CA MET A 48 4.57 10.80 3.70
C MET A 48 3.35 11.55 3.17
N ARG A 49 2.63 12.25 4.05
CA ARG A 49 1.33 12.88 3.77
C ARG A 49 1.29 13.78 2.54
N PRO A 50 2.22 14.73 2.30
CA PRO A 50 2.16 15.58 1.10
C PRO A 50 2.31 14.75 -0.18
N ILE A 51 3.12 13.70 -0.19
CA ILE A 51 3.28 12.84 -1.36
C ILE A 51 1.98 12.08 -1.62
N LEU A 52 1.39 11.52 -0.57
CA LEU A 52 0.12 10.78 -0.66
C LEU A 52 -1.03 11.66 -1.20
N GLN A 53 -1.04 12.95 -0.85
CA GLN A 53 -2.03 13.91 -1.34
C GLN A 53 -1.79 14.33 -2.80
N ASN A 54 -0.52 14.46 -3.21
CA ASN A 54 -0.15 14.99 -4.54
C ASN A 54 -0.02 13.91 -5.63
N VAL A 55 0.06 12.62 -5.28
CA VAL A 55 0.12 11.51 -6.26
C VAL A 55 -1.22 11.31 -7.02
N SER A 56 -2.25 12.09 -6.69
CA SER A 56 -3.67 11.87 -7.03
C SER A 56 -4.14 12.25 -8.45
N GLY A 57 -3.32 12.14 -9.50
CA GLY A 57 -3.84 12.42 -10.86
C GLY A 57 -3.12 11.76 -12.02
N TYR A 58 -1.79 11.76 -12.03
CA TYR A 58 -1.02 11.30 -13.19
C TYR A 58 0.23 10.49 -12.82
N ALA A 59 0.68 10.54 -11.57
CA ALA A 59 1.87 9.85 -11.12
C ALA A 59 1.55 8.41 -10.72
N ARG A 60 2.19 7.44 -11.38
CA ARG A 60 2.13 6.02 -11.02
C ARG A 60 3.25 5.70 -10.03
N LEU A 61 3.06 6.05 -8.77
CA LEU A 61 4.01 5.69 -7.72
C LEU A 61 3.67 4.30 -7.15
N VAL A 62 4.66 3.42 -7.11
CA VAL A 62 4.56 2.09 -6.49
C VAL A 62 5.54 2.04 -5.32
N VAL A 63 5.09 1.54 -4.19
CA VAL A 63 5.92 1.35 -2.99
C VAL A 63 5.98 -0.12 -2.61
N ASN A 64 7.08 -0.51 -1.97
CA ASN A 64 7.23 -1.82 -1.36
C ASN A 64 6.93 -1.71 0.14
N THR A 65 6.00 -2.52 0.63
CA THR A 65 5.68 -2.61 2.05
C THR A 65 6.69 -3.52 2.74
N ASN A 66 7.63 -2.94 3.49
CA ASN A 66 8.58 -3.71 4.28
C ASN A 66 8.05 -3.96 5.70
N HIS A 67 7.57 -5.18 5.93
CA HIS A 67 7.03 -5.61 7.23
C HIS A 67 8.04 -5.54 8.39
N LEU A 68 9.34 -5.67 8.14
CA LEU A 68 10.37 -5.57 9.18
C LEU A 68 10.57 -4.11 9.61
N LEU A 69 10.57 -3.16 8.67
CA LEU A 69 10.61 -1.73 9.01
C LEU A 69 9.34 -1.30 9.77
N LEU A 70 8.19 -1.87 9.39
CA LEU A 70 6.94 -1.68 10.12
C LEU A 70 7.08 -2.17 11.57
N LEU A 71 7.60 -3.40 11.76
CA LEU A 71 7.80 -3.99 13.09
C LEU A 71 8.75 -3.15 13.95
N ILE A 72 9.92 -2.78 13.42
CA ILE A 72 10.91 -1.93 14.12
C ILE A 72 10.24 -0.64 14.60
N ARG A 73 9.45 0.02 13.73
CA ARG A 73 8.77 1.26 14.10
C ARG A 73 7.71 1.04 15.19
N LEU A 74 7.01 -0.09 15.17
CA LEU A 74 6.07 -0.46 16.23
C LEU A 74 6.79 -0.73 17.57
N GLU A 75 7.96 -1.36 17.55
CA GLU A 75 8.78 -1.58 18.74
C GLU A 75 9.26 -0.27 19.36
N GLU A 76 9.72 0.68 18.54
CA GLU A 76 10.07 2.05 18.97
C GLU A 76 8.91 2.79 19.64
N LEU A 77 7.68 2.53 19.17
CA LEU A 77 6.45 3.09 19.73
C LEU A 77 5.91 2.31 20.94
N GLY A 78 6.63 1.28 21.39
CA GLY A 78 6.34 0.52 22.61
C GLY A 78 5.66 -0.84 22.41
N TYR A 79 5.46 -1.30 21.17
CA TYR A 79 4.77 -2.56 20.87
C TYR A 79 5.76 -3.71 20.58
N ARG A 80 6.27 -4.36 21.63
CA ARG A 80 7.35 -5.37 21.52
C ARG A 80 6.90 -6.82 21.31
N ASN A 81 5.60 -7.11 21.45
CA ASN A 81 5.07 -8.48 21.43
C ASN A 81 4.27 -8.78 20.15
N ILE A 82 4.74 -8.27 19.01
CA ILE A 82 4.10 -8.52 17.71
C ILE A 82 4.86 -9.63 16.99
N ASP A 83 4.18 -10.72 16.66
CA ASP A 83 4.77 -11.79 15.86
C ASP A 83 5.09 -11.30 14.44
N PRO A 84 6.38 -11.32 14.01
CA PRO A 84 6.76 -10.92 12.66
C PRO A 84 6.04 -11.72 11.57
N GLN A 85 5.74 -13.01 11.80
CA GLN A 85 5.07 -13.86 10.80
C GLN A 85 3.59 -13.51 10.67
N GLN A 86 2.91 -13.25 11.79
CA GLN A 86 1.54 -12.73 11.77
C GLN A 86 1.47 -11.40 11.02
N LEU A 87 2.37 -10.46 11.32
CA LEU A 87 2.42 -9.15 10.66
C LEU A 87 2.64 -9.30 9.14
N ARG A 88 3.60 -10.14 8.75
CA ARG A 88 3.85 -10.45 7.34
C ARG A 88 2.61 -11.05 6.67
N ARG A 89 1.92 -11.98 7.32
CA ARG A 89 0.72 -12.62 6.79
C ARG A 89 -0.36 -11.57 6.50
N VAL A 90 -0.64 -10.67 7.45
CA VAL A 90 -1.63 -9.59 7.28
C VAL A 90 -1.33 -8.75 6.04
N ILE A 91 -0.07 -8.31 5.88
CA ILE A 91 0.36 -7.50 4.73
C ILE A 91 0.23 -8.28 3.42
N TRP A 92 0.58 -9.57 3.43
CA TRP A 92 0.57 -10.42 2.24
C TRP A 92 -0.82 -10.82 1.77
N THR A 93 -1.76 -11.03 2.68
CA THR A 93 -3.13 -11.48 2.36
C THR A 93 -4.08 -10.33 2.01
N LEU A 94 -3.65 -9.08 2.24
CA LEU A 94 -4.46 -7.90 1.97
C LEU A 94 -4.75 -7.78 0.47
N LYS A 95 -6.03 -7.61 0.15
CA LYS A 95 -6.48 -7.23 -1.19
C LYS A 95 -6.57 -5.71 -1.27
N PHE A 96 -5.70 -5.11 -2.07
CA PHE A 96 -5.69 -3.67 -2.28
C PHE A 96 -6.83 -3.24 -3.23
N PRO A 97 -7.59 -2.18 -2.88
CA PRO A 97 -8.68 -1.68 -3.72
C PRO A 97 -8.21 -1.18 -5.07
N GLU A 98 -7.02 -0.55 -5.13
CA GLU A 98 -6.42 -0.10 -6.38
C GLU A 98 -5.26 -1.02 -6.74
N GLY A 99 -5.48 -1.86 -7.75
CA GLY A 99 -4.52 -2.82 -8.24
C GLY A 99 -3.30 -2.19 -8.93
N TRP A 100 -2.35 -3.05 -9.25
CA TRP A 100 -1.11 -2.72 -9.98
C TRP A 100 -1.36 -2.20 -11.40
N TYR A 101 -2.53 -2.51 -11.97
CA TYR A 101 -2.85 -2.36 -13.39
C TYR A 101 -3.77 -1.17 -13.67
N ASP A 102 -3.37 -0.33 -14.61
CA ASP A 102 -4.27 0.55 -15.35
C ASP A 102 -5.01 -0.28 -16.39
N GLY A 103 -6.11 -0.92 -15.98
CA GLY A 103 -7.01 -1.61 -16.92
C GLY A 103 -7.38 -0.71 -18.09
N GLU A 104 -7.55 0.60 -17.86
CA GLU A 104 -7.89 1.59 -18.88
C GLU A 104 -6.82 1.79 -19.96
N ALA A 105 -5.53 1.78 -19.62
CA ALA A 105 -4.46 1.97 -20.59
C ALA A 105 -4.27 0.72 -21.45
N GLU A 106 -4.38 -0.46 -20.82
CA GLU A 106 -4.34 -1.74 -21.53
C GLU A 106 -5.57 -1.91 -22.42
N GLU A 107 -6.76 -1.55 -21.93
CA GLU A 107 -8.01 -1.53 -22.68
C GLU A 107 -7.97 -0.53 -23.84
N ALA A 108 -7.39 0.66 -23.65
CA ALA A 108 -7.19 1.64 -24.71
C ALA A 108 -6.24 1.13 -25.80
N VAL A 109 -5.15 0.44 -25.41
CA VAL A 109 -4.22 -0.20 -26.36
C VAL A 109 -4.91 -1.36 -27.10
N GLN A 110 -5.67 -2.20 -26.39
CA GLN A 110 -6.42 -3.29 -27.00
C GLN A 110 -7.48 -2.77 -27.98
N THR A 111 -8.20 -1.71 -27.61
CA THR A 111 -9.20 -1.06 -28.47
C THR A 111 -8.57 -0.50 -29.74
N ARG A 112 -7.40 0.16 -29.64
CA ARG A 112 -6.64 0.64 -30.82
C ARG A 112 -6.13 -0.48 -31.72
N ARG A 113 -5.82 -1.65 -31.14
CA ARG A 113 -5.31 -2.83 -31.87
C ARG A 113 -6.43 -3.72 -32.42
N ARG A 114 -7.70 -3.45 -32.12
CA ARG A 114 -8.82 -4.19 -32.73
C ARG A 114 -8.88 -3.85 -34.21
N PRO A 115 -8.78 -4.84 -35.11
CA PRO A 115 -8.93 -4.60 -36.54
C PRO A 115 -10.35 -4.11 -36.84
N THR A 116 -10.46 -3.09 -37.70
CA THR A 116 -11.76 -2.64 -38.22
C THR A 116 -12.36 -3.78 -39.04
N PRO A 117 -13.61 -4.21 -38.77
CA PRO A 117 -14.24 -5.25 -39.57
C PRO A 117 -14.33 -4.78 -41.04
N ALA A 118 -13.85 -5.62 -41.96
CA ALA A 118 -13.79 -5.33 -43.39
C ALA A 118 -15.18 -5.26 -44.07
N ASN A 119 -16.25 -5.47 -43.31
CA ASN A 119 -17.63 -5.42 -43.77
C ASN A 119 -18.33 -4.23 -43.10
N SER A 120 -17.99 -3.01 -43.53
CA SER A 120 -18.77 -1.79 -43.27
C SER A 120 -19.12 -1.14 -44.61
#